data_AF-A0AAI9VG86-F1
#
_entry.id   AF-A0AAI9VG86-F1
#
_cell.length_a   1.000
_cell.length_b   1.000
_cell.length_c   1.000
_cell.angle_alpha   90.00
_cell.angle_beta   90.00
_cell.angle_gamma   90.00
#
_symmetry.space_group_name_H-M   'P 1'
#
loop_
_entity.id
_entity.type
_entity.pdbx_description
1 polymer ?
#
loop_
_entity_poly.entity_id
_entity_poly.type
_entity_poly.pdbx_seq_one_letter_code
_entity_poly.pdbx_strand_id
1 'polypeptide(L)'
;MQEHEGTSEERDAIRREYLSVIEESLKRKSREDVRETISIPEDFRVLARLVDGIVGYGLPVFRNRAHPAFWWDCRDDLCPHADRVMTPEDLTQHAGLPECWQIAGGWAPGTGPDANFSIVYSRESDEDPWKWRYTLSTLDHGLHIFETIPEFLAWYAHFGQSDEVPGPDELDANSLLFGEI
;
A
#
# COMPACT_ATOMS: atom_id res chain seq x y z
N MET A 1 -27.79 0.92 -5.10
CA MET A 1 -26.72 1.24 -6.05
C MET A 1 -26.21 -0.10 -6.54
N GLN A 2 -26.54 -0.49 -7.77
CA GLN A 2 -26.17 -1.80 -8.31
C GLN A 2 -24.67 -1.76 -8.64
N GLU A 3 -23.88 -2.57 -7.94
CA GLU A 3 -22.51 -2.88 -8.36
C GLU A 3 -22.61 -3.67 -9.65
N HIS A 4 -22.38 -3.01 -10.79
CA HIS A 4 -22.21 -3.70 -12.04
C HIS A 4 -20.81 -4.33 -11.98
N GLU A 5 -20.73 -5.59 -11.58
CA GLU A 5 -19.53 -6.41 -11.77
C GLU A 5 -19.26 -6.48 -13.27
N GLY A 6 -18.46 -5.54 -13.77
CA GLY A 6 -18.00 -5.54 -15.16
C GLY A 6 -17.42 -6.90 -15.52
N THR A 7 -17.54 -7.27 -16.78
CA THR A 7 -17.03 -8.51 -17.35
C THR A 7 -15.54 -8.70 -17.02
N SER A 8 -15.04 -9.95 -17.04
CA SER A 8 -13.62 -10.24 -16.80
C SER A 8 -12.69 -9.40 -17.70
N GLU A 9 -13.12 -9.16 -18.94
CA GLU A 9 -12.36 -8.37 -19.92
C GLU A 9 -12.29 -6.89 -19.54
N GLU A 10 -13.37 -6.31 -19.02
CA GLU A 10 -13.39 -4.93 -18.53
C GLU A 10 -12.49 -4.76 -17.30
N ARG A 11 -12.51 -5.72 -16.36
CA ARG A 11 -11.58 -5.72 -15.21
C ARG A 11 -10.13 -5.78 -15.65
N ASP A 12 -9.81 -6.64 -16.60
CA ASP A 12 -8.45 -6.78 -17.13
C ASP A 12 -7.99 -5.53 -17.93
N ALA A 13 -8.93 -4.82 -18.59
CA ALA A 13 -8.63 -3.55 -19.23
C ALA A 13 -8.29 -2.45 -18.22
N ILE A 14 -9.12 -2.27 -17.19
CA ILE A 14 -8.91 -1.28 -16.12
C ILE A 14 -7.58 -1.54 -15.41
N ARG A 15 -7.27 -2.81 -15.10
CA ARG A 15 -6.00 -3.18 -14.46
C ARG A 15 -4.78 -2.88 -15.32
N ARG A 16 -4.85 -3.14 -16.63
CA ARG A 16 -3.77 -2.82 -17.56
C ARG A 16 -3.55 -1.32 -17.65
N GLU A 17 -4.63 -0.53 -17.69
CA GLU A 17 -4.55 0.92 -17.67
C GLU A 17 -3.90 1.43 -16.38
N TYR A 18 -4.35 0.95 -15.21
CA TYR A 18 -3.74 1.26 -13.92
C TYR A 18 -2.22 0.99 -13.92
N LEU A 19 -1.81 -0.23 -14.28
CA LEU A 19 -0.39 -0.60 -14.30
C LEU A 19 0.42 0.24 -15.30
N SER A 20 -0.15 0.56 -16.46
CA SER A 20 0.49 1.43 -17.45
C SER A 20 0.73 2.83 -16.91
N VAL A 21 -0.27 3.44 -16.25
CA VAL A 21 -0.16 4.78 -15.67
C VAL A 21 0.89 4.82 -14.56
N ILE A 22 0.94 3.78 -13.71
CA ILE A 22 1.94 3.66 -12.67
C ILE A 22 3.35 3.49 -13.28
N GLU A 23 3.52 2.62 -14.28
CA GLU A 23 4.82 2.45 -14.95
C GLU A 23 5.32 3.74 -15.61
N GLU A 24 4.47 4.43 -16.37
CA GLU A 24 4.84 5.70 -17.00
C GLU A 24 5.20 6.77 -15.95
N SER A 25 4.43 6.82 -14.87
CA SER A 25 4.69 7.77 -13.78
C SER A 25 5.96 7.44 -13.02
N LEU A 26 6.29 6.16 -12.80
CA LEU A 26 7.55 5.72 -12.23
C LEU A 26 8.71 6.18 -13.11
N LYS A 27 8.65 5.94 -14.42
CA LYS A 27 9.66 6.42 -15.38
C LYS A 27 9.73 7.95 -15.46
N ARG A 28 8.74 8.69 -15.00
CA ARG A 28 8.81 10.16 -15.00
C ARG A 28 9.38 10.72 -13.69
N LYS A 29 8.94 10.16 -12.56
CA LYS A 29 9.18 10.72 -11.22
C LYS A 29 10.36 10.08 -10.49
N SER A 30 10.82 8.91 -10.91
CA SER A 30 11.96 8.21 -10.30
C SER A 30 13.29 8.90 -10.62
N ARG A 31 14.30 8.54 -9.81
CA ARG A 31 15.71 8.94 -9.94
C ARG A 31 16.23 8.62 -11.35
N GLU A 32 17.05 9.53 -11.87
CA GLU A 32 17.47 9.53 -13.27
C GLU A 32 18.21 8.25 -13.69
N ASP A 33 19.06 7.71 -12.82
CA ASP A 33 19.90 6.54 -13.08
C ASP A 33 19.13 5.21 -13.15
N VAL A 34 17.95 5.13 -12.53
CA VAL A 34 17.08 3.94 -12.59
C VAL A 34 15.88 4.13 -13.50
N ARG A 35 15.67 5.32 -14.03
CA ARG A 35 14.44 5.72 -14.70
C ARG A 35 14.04 4.80 -15.85
N GLU A 36 15.03 4.34 -16.61
CA GLU A 36 14.83 3.47 -17.77
C GLU A 36 14.67 1.99 -17.40
N THR A 37 15.10 1.59 -16.20
CA THR A 37 15.13 0.19 -15.75
C THR A 37 14.07 -0.13 -14.69
N ILE A 38 13.60 0.88 -13.97
CA ILE A 38 12.57 0.72 -12.95
C ILE A 38 11.27 0.25 -13.59
N SER A 39 10.71 -0.81 -13.02
CA SER A 39 9.45 -1.40 -13.44
C SER A 39 8.72 -1.94 -12.23
N ILE A 40 7.39 -1.99 -12.30
CA ILE A 40 6.55 -2.53 -11.23
C ILE A 40 7.08 -3.94 -10.84
N PRO A 41 7.21 -4.25 -9.54
CA PRO A 41 7.69 -5.55 -9.11
C PRO A 41 6.71 -6.67 -9.50
N GLU A 42 7.24 -7.83 -9.85
CA GLU A 42 6.44 -8.90 -10.45
C GLU A 42 5.47 -9.53 -9.46
N ASP A 43 5.84 -9.63 -8.18
CA ASP A 43 4.93 -10.07 -7.12
C ASP A 43 3.71 -9.14 -7.00
N PHE A 44 3.88 -7.82 -7.16
CA PHE A 44 2.74 -6.89 -7.21
C PHE A 44 1.88 -7.13 -8.45
N ARG A 45 2.47 -7.40 -9.63
CA ARG A 45 1.69 -7.76 -10.83
C ARG A 45 0.87 -9.04 -10.62
N VAL A 46 1.46 -10.04 -9.97
CA VAL A 46 0.77 -11.28 -9.61
C VAL A 46 -0.38 -10.99 -8.66
N LEU A 47 -0.13 -10.22 -7.59
CA LEU A 47 -1.17 -9.82 -6.65
C LEU A 47 -2.31 -9.10 -7.38
N ALA A 48 -1.99 -8.14 -8.24
CA ALA A 48 -2.97 -7.38 -8.98
C ALA A 48 -3.85 -8.25 -9.87
N ARG A 49 -3.34 -9.36 -10.41
CA ARG A 49 -4.15 -10.32 -11.20
C ARG A 49 -5.10 -11.17 -10.35
N LEU A 50 -4.76 -11.39 -9.09
CA LEU A 50 -5.50 -12.29 -8.20
C LEU A 50 -6.65 -11.59 -7.48
N VAL A 51 -6.45 -10.34 -7.10
CA VAL A 51 -7.42 -9.55 -6.32
C VAL A 51 -7.57 -8.17 -6.93
N ASP A 52 -8.75 -7.60 -6.77
CA ASP A 52 -8.97 -6.21 -7.21
C ASP A 52 -8.46 -5.23 -6.15
N GLY A 53 -8.28 -5.61 -4.88
CA GLY A 53 -7.66 -4.75 -3.87
C GLY A 53 -7.36 -5.49 -2.57
N ILE A 54 -6.61 -4.85 -1.67
CA ILE A 54 -6.36 -5.35 -0.32
C ILE A 54 -6.77 -4.25 0.67
N VAL A 55 -7.89 -4.49 1.34
CA VAL A 55 -8.52 -3.55 2.24
C VAL A 55 -8.62 -4.16 3.63
N GLY A 56 -8.42 -3.34 4.66
CA GLY A 56 -8.55 -3.75 6.06
C GLY A 56 -9.99 -3.99 6.49
N TYR A 57 -10.15 -4.31 7.77
CA TYR A 57 -11.43 -4.59 8.41
C TYR A 57 -12.42 -3.43 8.27
N GLY A 58 -13.71 -3.76 8.13
CA GLY A 58 -14.84 -2.85 8.25
C GLY A 58 -15.67 -2.64 6.97
N LEU A 59 -16.73 -1.83 7.06
CA LEU A 59 -17.72 -1.67 5.99
C LEU A 59 -17.16 -0.92 4.76
N PRO A 60 -17.40 -1.40 3.52
CA PRO A 60 -16.93 -0.77 2.29
C PRO A 60 -17.24 0.73 2.15
N VAL A 61 -18.35 1.19 2.71
CA VAL A 61 -18.80 2.59 2.64
C VAL A 61 -17.93 3.56 3.47
N PHE A 62 -17.18 3.06 4.45
CA PHE A 62 -16.32 3.88 5.32
C PHE A 62 -14.82 3.69 5.07
N ARG A 63 -14.46 3.00 3.97
CA ARG A 63 -13.09 2.69 3.55
C ARG A 63 -12.10 3.85 3.78
N ASN A 64 -12.38 5.02 3.23
CA ASN A 64 -11.45 6.17 3.32
C ASN A 64 -11.40 6.89 4.67
N ARG A 65 -12.34 6.60 5.58
CA ARG A 65 -12.47 7.30 6.87
C ARG A 65 -12.11 6.45 8.06
N ALA A 66 -12.16 5.14 7.92
CA ALA A 66 -12.00 4.22 9.04
C ALA A 66 -10.99 3.10 8.78
N HIS A 67 -10.61 2.80 7.51
CA HIS A 67 -9.87 1.58 7.23
C HIS A 67 -8.56 1.82 6.48
N PRO A 68 -7.44 1.25 6.94
CA PRO A 68 -6.24 1.16 6.13
C PRO A 68 -6.45 0.22 4.95
N ALA A 69 -6.11 0.68 3.74
CA ALA A 69 -5.95 -0.22 2.60
C ALA A 69 -4.51 -0.19 2.12
N PHE A 70 -3.94 -1.39 2.01
CA PHE A 70 -2.70 -1.57 1.29
C PHE A 70 -2.86 -1.22 -0.18
N TRP A 71 -4.00 -1.54 -0.79
CA TRP A 71 -4.26 -1.20 -2.18
C TRP A 71 -5.75 -0.97 -2.44
N TRP A 72 -6.09 0.26 -2.84
CA TRP A 72 -7.47 0.76 -3.02
C TRP A 72 -8.19 0.29 -4.28
N ASP A 73 -7.73 -0.77 -4.94
CA ASP A 73 -8.22 -1.18 -6.26
C ASP A 73 -7.85 -0.21 -7.40
N CYS A 74 -7.95 -0.74 -8.62
CA CYS A 74 -7.76 -0.07 -9.90
C CYS A 74 -8.91 0.89 -10.24
N ARG A 75 -10.00 0.89 -9.47
CA ARG A 75 -11.24 1.64 -9.76
C ARG A 75 -11.43 2.90 -8.94
N ASP A 76 -10.53 3.19 -8.02
CA ASP A 76 -10.65 4.36 -7.16
C ASP A 76 -10.59 5.65 -7.99
N ASP A 77 -11.72 6.37 -8.01
CA ASP A 77 -11.97 7.59 -8.75
C ASP A 77 -11.61 8.85 -7.97
N LEU A 78 -11.19 8.70 -6.70
CA LEU A 78 -10.95 9.82 -5.79
C LEU A 78 -9.64 10.54 -6.05
N CYS A 79 -8.65 9.86 -6.64
CA CYS A 79 -7.36 10.44 -6.98
C CYS A 79 -6.79 9.81 -8.25
N PRO A 80 -6.30 10.60 -9.22
CA PRO A 80 -5.62 10.07 -10.39
C PRO A 80 -4.48 9.12 -9.98
N HIS A 81 -4.43 7.91 -10.56
CA HIS A 81 -3.41 6.92 -10.22
C HIS A 81 -1.98 7.44 -10.40
N ALA A 82 -1.75 8.36 -11.35
CA ALA A 82 -0.47 9.02 -11.58
C ALA A 82 0.03 9.85 -10.38
N ASP A 83 -0.88 10.38 -9.56
CA ASP A 83 -0.56 11.21 -8.40
C ASP A 83 -0.17 10.37 -7.18
N ARG A 84 -0.50 9.07 -7.19
CA ARG A 84 -0.01 8.10 -6.19
C ARG A 84 1.49 7.83 -6.31
N VAL A 85 2.05 7.98 -7.52
CA VAL A 85 3.49 7.91 -7.73
C VAL A 85 4.10 9.22 -7.26
N MET A 86 5.07 9.14 -6.36
CA MET A 86 5.70 10.30 -5.73
C MET A 86 7.13 10.47 -6.24
N THR A 87 7.70 11.66 -6.06
CA THR A 87 9.15 11.85 -6.20
C THR A 87 9.88 11.13 -5.05
N PRO A 88 11.17 10.81 -5.18
CA PRO A 88 11.94 10.25 -4.07
C PRO A 88 11.86 11.07 -2.78
N GLU A 89 11.86 12.40 -2.89
CA GLU A 89 11.79 13.31 -1.75
C GLU A 89 10.43 13.20 -1.04
N ASP A 90 9.34 13.29 -1.80
CA ASP A 90 7.97 13.18 -1.27
C ASP A 90 7.75 11.78 -0.67
N LEU A 91 8.26 10.75 -1.34
CA LEU A 91 8.11 9.36 -0.89
C LEU A 91 8.92 9.07 0.38
N THR A 92 10.07 9.72 0.57
CA THR A 92 10.86 9.59 1.80
C THR A 92 10.07 10.12 2.98
N GLN A 93 9.45 11.30 2.82
CA GLN A 93 8.59 11.87 3.85
C GLN A 93 7.33 11.01 4.09
N HIS A 94 6.72 10.50 3.03
CA HIS A 94 5.48 9.72 3.13
C HIS A 94 5.70 8.33 3.75
N ALA A 95 6.74 7.60 3.34
CA ALA A 95 7.07 6.27 3.83
C ALA A 95 7.71 6.28 5.24
N GLY A 96 8.26 7.41 5.68
CA GLY A 96 8.90 7.53 7.00
C GLY A 96 10.18 6.70 7.13
N LEU A 97 10.87 6.41 6.02
CA LEU A 97 12.10 5.61 6.04
C LEU A 97 13.24 6.36 6.75
N PRO A 98 14.15 5.64 7.45
CA PRO A 98 15.31 6.26 8.08
C PRO A 98 16.24 6.95 7.05
N GLU A 99 16.96 7.99 7.46
CA GLU A 99 17.82 8.79 6.56
C GLU A 99 18.94 7.98 5.87
N CYS A 100 19.32 6.82 6.40
CA CYS A 100 20.30 5.95 5.73
C CYS A 100 19.75 5.32 4.44
N TRP A 101 18.43 5.23 4.30
CA TRP A 101 17.81 4.63 3.13
C TRP A 101 17.73 5.61 1.97
N GLN A 102 18.11 5.13 0.79
CA GLN A 102 17.90 5.84 -0.46
C GLN A 102 16.69 5.29 -1.17
N ILE A 103 15.83 6.17 -1.66
CA ILE A 103 14.68 5.84 -2.49
C ILE A 103 14.99 6.28 -3.93
N ALA A 104 14.79 5.37 -4.88
CA ALA A 104 14.89 5.67 -6.29
C ALA A 104 13.53 5.97 -6.92
N GLY A 105 12.45 5.40 -6.41
CA GLY A 105 11.10 5.64 -6.88
C GLY A 105 10.09 4.76 -6.15
N GLY A 106 8.81 4.99 -6.42
CA GLY A 106 7.75 4.20 -5.81
C GLY A 106 6.42 4.94 -5.78
N TRP A 107 5.45 4.37 -5.10
CA TRP A 107 4.11 4.94 -5.03
C TRP A 107 3.37 4.48 -3.78
N ALA A 108 2.31 5.21 -3.43
CA ALA A 108 1.36 4.83 -2.39
C ALA A 108 0.18 4.06 -3.03
N PRO A 109 0.17 2.71 -3.03
CA PRO A 109 -0.91 1.93 -3.64
C PRO A 109 -2.27 2.14 -2.96
N GLY A 110 -2.26 2.46 -1.67
CA GLY A 110 -3.42 2.74 -0.85
C GLY A 110 -3.06 3.65 0.32
N THR A 111 -4.06 4.01 1.10
CA THR A 111 -3.95 4.93 2.24
C THR A 111 -4.90 4.47 3.35
N GLY A 112 -4.69 4.96 4.57
CA GLY A 112 -5.58 4.73 5.70
C GLY A 112 -5.57 5.89 6.68
N PRO A 113 -6.58 6.00 7.56
CA PRO A 113 -6.44 6.79 8.77
C PRO A 113 -5.20 6.28 9.53
N ASP A 114 -4.26 7.18 9.78
CA ASP A 114 -3.03 6.91 10.55
C ASP A 114 -2.14 5.79 10.02
N ALA A 115 -2.28 5.43 8.73
CA ALA A 115 -1.49 4.40 8.05
C ALA A 115 -1.09 4.83 6.63
N ASN A 116 0.22 4.95 6.40
CA ASN A 116 0.80 5.21 5.09
C ASN A 116 1.42 3.93 4.53
N PHE A 117 0.84 3.41 3.45
CA PHE A 117 1.41 2.28 2.71
C PHE A 117 2.21 2.80 1.52
N SER A 118 3.41 2.27 1.32
CA SER A 118 4.23 2.62 0.16
C SER A 118 4.99 1.41 -0.38
N ILE A 119 5.03 1.32 -1.71
CA ILE A 119 5.88 0.38 -2.44
C ILE A 119 7.07 1.18 -2.94
N VAL A 120 8.25 0.87 -2.42
CA VAL A 120 9.47 1.68 -2.60
C VAL A 120 10.55 0.86 -3.28
N TYR A 121 11.20 1.44 -4.27
CA TYR A 121 12.44 0.94 -4.85
C TYR A 121 13.59 1.60 -4.13
N SER A 122 14.28 0.86 -3.26
CA SER A 122 15.21 1.42 -2.28
C SER A 122 16.49 0.60 -2.10
N ARG A 123 17.48 1.22 -1.45
CA ARG A 123 18.72 0.59 -0.98
C ARG A 123 19.19 1.24 0.31
N GLU A 124 19.91 0.48 1.13
CA GLU A 124 20.41 0.94 2.44
C GLU A 124 21.76 1.66 2.35
N SER A 125 22.57 1.31 1.36
CA SER A 125 23.85 1.95 1.10
C SER A 125 24.10 2.06 -0.41
N ASP A 126 25.11 2.85 -0.79
CA ASP A 126 25.50 2.98 -2.19
C ASP A 126 26.05 1.68 -2.81
N GLU A 127 26.53 0.77 -1.96
CA GLU A 127 27.06 -0.54 -2.38
C GLU A 127 25.96 -1.60 -2.55
N ASP A 128 24.78 -1.35 -1.98
CA ASP A 128 23.65 -2.27 -2.05
C ASP A 128 22.91 -2.17 -3.39
N PRO A 129 22.44 -3.30 -3.94
CA PRO A 129 21.58 -3.28 -5.11
C PRO A 129 20.21 -2.69 -4.74
N TRP A 130 19.62 -1.97 -5.69
CA TRP A 130 18.25 -1.52 -5.59
C TRP A 130 17.27 -2.70 -5.51
N LYS A 131 16.32 -2.62 -4.59
CA LYS A 131 15.29 -3.65 -4.39
C LYS A 131 13.94 -3.02 -4.10
N TRP A 132 12.88 -3.73 -4.48
CA TRP A 132 11.52 -3.37 -4.10
C TRP A 132 11.23 -3.79 -2.67
N ARG A 133 10.59 -2.90 -1.91
CA ARG A 133 10.15 -3.15 -0.54
C ARG A 133 8.77 -2.56 -0.32
N TYR A 134 8.08 -3.14 0.65
CA TYR A 134 6.73 -2.78 1.05
C TYR A 134 6.83 -2.17 2.42
N THR A 135 6.32 -0.95 2.58
CA THR A 135 6.44 -0.19 3.82
C THR A 135 5.05 0.17 4.33
N LEU A 136 4.92 0.11 5.65
CA LEU A 136 3.77 0.61 6.38
C LEU A 136 4.30 1.48 7.51
N SER A 137 3.93 2.76 7.48
CA SER A 137 4.19 3.69 8.57
C SER A 137 2.86 4.00 9.26
N THR A 138 2.76 3.68 10.55
CA THR A 138 1.60 3.99 11.39
C THR A 138 2.01 4.83 12.58
N LEU A 139 1.09 5.62 13.13
CA LEU A 139 1.34 6.38 14.35
C LEU A 139 1.60 5.48 15.57
N ASP A 140 0.87 4.37 15.69
CA ASP A 140 0.88 3.53 16.90
C ASP A 140 1.90 2.38 16.86
N HIS A 141 2.15 1.79 15.68
CA HIS A 141 3.08 0.66 15.54
C HIS A 141 4.42 1.06 14.89
N GLY A 142 4.56 2.32 14.46
CA GLY A 142 5.76 2.82 13.80
C GLY A 142 5.92 2.30 12.38
N LEU A 143 7.19 2.19 11.95
CA LEU A 143 7.57 1.78 10.60
C LEU A 143 7.82 0.27 10.53
N HIS A 144 7.12 -0.39 9.61
CA HIS A 144 7.37 -1.76 9.18
C HIS A 144 7.87 -1.78 7.73
N ILE A 145 8.89 -2.60 7.47
CA ILE A 145 9.48 -2.81 6.14
C ILE A 145 9.42 -4.31 5.86
N PHE A 146 8.88 -4.69 4.70
CA PHE A 146 8.77 -6.06 4.24
C PHE A 146 9.49 -6.18 2.89
N GLU A 147 10.21 -7.29 2.69
CA GLU A 147 10.96 -7.55 1.46
C GLU A 147 10.05 -8.14 0.37
N THR A 148 8.91 -8.72 0.74
CA THR A 148 8.00 -9.38 -0.21
C THR A 148 6.53 -9.17 0.15
N ILE A 149 5.63 -9.24 -0.85
CA ILE A 149 4.18 -9.22 -0.60
C ILE A 149 3.72 -10.35 0.33
N PRO A 150 4.14 -11.62 0.17
CA PRO A 150 3.73 -12.68 1.09
C PRO A 150 4.10 -12.41 2.56
N GLU A 151 5.28 -11.84 2.81
CA GLU A 151 5.69 -11.43 4.15
C GLU A 151 4.76 -10.35 4.71
N PHE A 152 4.48 -9.32 3.91
CA PHE A 152 3.49 -8.30 4.24
C PHE A 152 2.11 -8.91 4.54
N LEU A 153 1.60 -9.80 3.70
CA LEU A 153 0.28 -10.42 3.87
C LEU A 153 0.20 -11.31 5.10
N ALA A 154 1.28 -12.04 5.41
CA ALA A 154 1.36 -12.85 6.62
C ALA A 154 1.29 -11.98 7.87
N TRP A 155 1.97 -10.84 7.88
CA TRP A 155 1.87 -9.86 8.96
C TRP A 155 0.48 -9.21 9.01
N TYR A 156 -0.04 -8.77 7.86
CA TYR A 156 -1.31 -8.05 7.75
C TYR A 156 -2.51 -8.91 8.18
N ALA A 157 -2.45 -10.23 7.99
CA ALA A 157 -3.48 -11.15 8.47
C ALA A 157 -3.68 -11.12 10.00
N HIS A 158 -2.66 -10.66 10.74
CA HIS A 158 -2.69 -10.51 12.20
C HIS A 158 -2.75 -9.04 12.64
N PHE A 159 -2.82 -8.09 11.70
CA PHE A 159 -2.87 -6.68 12.02
C PHE A 159 -4.14 -6.33 12.82
N GLY A 160 -3.97 -5.62 13.93
CA GLY A 160 -5.07 -5.28 14.86
C GLY A 160 -5.57 -6.45 15.71
N GLN A 161 -4.91 -7.62 15.69
CA GLN A 161 -5.15 -8.67 16.69
C GLN A 161 -4.29 -8.36 17.92
N SER A 162 -4.93 -7.95 19.02
CA SER A 162 -4.27 -7.95 20.33
C SER A 162 -4.04 -9.40 20.76
N ASP A 163 -2.78 -9.76 21.05
CA ASP A 163 -2.42 -11.04 21.68
C ASP A 163 -2.97 -11.14 23.12
N GLU A 164 -3.41 -10.02 23.70
CA GLU A 164 -4.11 -9.97 24.98
C GLU A 164 -5.61 -10.15 24.78
N VAL A 165 -6.16 -11.24 25.32
CA VAL A 165 -7.61 -11.37 25.56
C VAL A 165 -7.96 -10.31 26.60
N PRO A 166 -8.81 -9.31 26.29
CA PRO A 166 -9.19 -8.29 27.25
C PRO A 166 -9.79 -8.96 28.49
N GLY A 167 -9.41 -8.49 29.68
CA GLY A 167 -10.06 -8.93 30.90
C GLY A 167 -11.57 -8.69 30.82
N PRO A 168 -12.42 -9.45 31.52
CA PRO A 168 -13.87 -9.24 31.51
C PRO A 168 -14.29 -7.82 31.94
N ASP A 169 -13.40 -7.07 32.59
CA ASP A 169 -13.60 -5.69 33.06
C ASP A 169 -13.18 -4.62 32.04
N GLU A 170 -12.54 -5.01 30.93
CA GLU A 170 -12.05 -4.14 29.84
C GLU A 170 -12.95 -4.17 28.61
N LEU A 171 -13.99 -5.01 28.61
CA LEU A 171 -14.98 -5.11 27.54
C LEU A 171 -16.06 -4.03 27.71
N ASP A 172 -15.78 -2.81 27.26
CA ASP A 172 -16.84 -1.83 26.99
C ASP A 172 -17.55 -2.17 25.67
N ALA A 173 -18.88 -2.05 25.66
CA ALA A 173 -19.70 -2.22 24.47
C ALA A 173 -19.32 -1.23 23.36
N ASN A 174 -18.72 -0.07 23.69
CA ASN A 174 -18.20 0.85 22.67
C ASN A 174 -16.88 0.37 22.07
N SER A 175 -15.95 -0.17 22.86
CA SER A 175 -14.69 -0.75 22.36
C SER A 175 -14.92 -1.87 21.36
N LEU A 176 -15.94 -2.70 21.60
CA LEU A 176 -16.34 -3.79 20.71
C LEU A 176 -17.02 -3.33 19.41
N LEU A 177 -17.62 -2.13 19.40
CA LEU A 177 -18.32 -1.57 18.24
C LEU A 177 -17.42 -0.69 17.36
N PHE A 178 -16.38 -0.09 17.95
CA PHE A 178 -15.49 0.85 17.27
C PHE A 178 -14.05 0.35 17.10
N GLY A 179 -13.73 -0.86 17.56
CA GLY A 179 -12.43 -1.50 17.30
C GLY A 179 -11.25 -0.85 18.02
N GLU A 180 -11.50 -0.10 19.09
CA GLU A 180 -10.47 0.35 20.01
C GLU A 180 -10.21 -0.79 21.02
N ILE A 181 -9.38 -1.74 20.62
CA ILE A 181 -8.71 -2.69 21.52
C ILE A 181 -7.22 -2.59 21.25
#